data_AF-A0A7S0GAF7-F1
#
_entry.id   AF-A0A7S0GAF7-F1
#
_cell.length_a   1.000
_cell.length_b   1.000
_cell.length_c   1.000
_cell.angle_alpha   90.00
_cell.angle_beta   90.00
_cell.angle_gamma   90.00
#
_symmetry.space_group_name_H-M   'P 1'
#
loop_
_entity.id
_entity.type
_entity.pdbx_description
1 polymer ?
#
loop_
_entity_poly.entity_id
_entity_poly.type
_entity_poly.pdbx_seq_one_letter_code
_entity_poly.pdbx_strand_id
1 'polypeptide(L)'
;VEVMGGTTLAKDVVLSSLAAGKHVVTANKALVAEELPLLQTTLASAANSNLNKGNNTPQLGFEAAVCGGIPIISTLQSTFSRDCISEISGICNGTTNYMLCQMSSGMAYSEVLVEAQDLGFAESDPTADVEGHDVRAKI
;
A
#
# COMPACT_ATOMS: atom_id res chain seq x y z
N VAL A 1 -3.73 -2.37 13.85
CA VAL A 1 -3.39 -2.95 12.54
C VAL A 1 -4.66 -2.97 11.72
N GLU A 2 -4.63 -2.45 10.50
CA GLU A 2 -5.80 -2.29 9.62
C GLU A 2 -5.54 -3.00 8.28
N VAL A 3 -6.45 -3.92 7.94
CA VAL A 3 -6.40 -4.77 6.74
C VAL A 3 -7.81 -5.04 6.20
N MET A 4 -8.75 -4.11 6.43
CA MET A 4 -10.18 -4.31 6.12
C MET A 4 -10.50 -4.14 4.62
N GLY A 5 -9.65 -3.40 3.89
CA GLY A 5 -9.96 -2.98 2.52
C GLY A 5 -11.04 -1.89 2.47
N GLY A 6 -11.21 -1.26 1.29
CA GLY A 6 -12.08 -0.11 1.10
C GLY A 6 -11.62 1.16 1.84
N THR A 7 -12.25 2.30 1.60
CA THR A 7 -11.78 3.60 2.14
C THR A 7 -12.71 4.27 3.15
N THR A 8 -13.98 3.87 3.24
CA THR A 8 -14.95 4.50 4.17
C THR A 8 -14.70 4.14 5.62
N LEU A 9 -15.08 2.93 6.06
CA LEU A 9 -14.91 2.51 7.46
C LEU A 9 -13.42 2.47 7.86
N ALA A 10 -12.56 2.06 6.95
CA ALA A 10 -11.12 1.99 7.19
C ALA A 10 -10.55 3.38 7.56
N LYS A 11 -10.95 4.44 6.84
CA LYS A 11 -10.56 5.80 7.17
C LYS A 11 -10.99 6.21 8.57
N ASP A 12 -12.26 6.03 8.90
CA ASP A 12 -12.80 6.47 10.19
C ASP A 12 -12.08 5.78 11.37
N VAL A 13 -11.80 4.48 11.23
CA VAL A 13 -11.06 3.71 12.23
C VAL A 13 -9.61 4.15 12.35
N VAL A 14 -8.93 4.40 11.23
CA VAL A 14 -7.53 4.85 11.24
C VAL A 14 -7.42 6.25 11.85
N LEU A 15 -8.25 7.20 11.43
CA LEU A 15 -8.23 8.57 11.92
C LEU A 15 -8.52 8.64 13.41
N SER A 16 -9.58 7.98 13.87
CA SER A 16 -9.93 7.95 15.30
C SER A 16 -8.85 7.29 16.15
N SER A 17 -8.17 6.26 15.63
CA SER A 17 -7.05 5.61 16.32
C SER A 17 -5.83 6.52 16.43
N LEU A 18 -5.45 7.21 15.35
CA LEU A 18 -4.36 8.18 15.37
C LEU A 18 -4.66 9.35 16.32
N ALA A 19 -5.87 9.89 16.27
CA ALA A 19 -6.32 10.97 17.15
C ALA A 19 -6.31 10.55 18.64
N ALA A 20 -6.56 9.27 18.92
CA ALA A 20 -6.45 8.69 20.26
C ALA A 20 -4.99 8.41 20.69
N GLY A 21 -3.99 8.77 19.88
CA GLY A 21 -2.56 8.58 20.19
C GLY A 21 -2.07 7.14 19.96
N LYS A 22 -2.82 6.30 19.24
CA LYS A 22 -2.41 4.92 18.95
C LYS A 22 -1.52 4.85 17.73
N HIS A 23 -0.56 3.94 17.75
CA HIS A 23 0.14 3.53 16.54
C HIS A 23 -0.82 2.80 15.60
N VAL A 24 -0.72 3.07 14.31
CA VAL A 24 -1.49 2.40 13.27
C VAL A 24 -0.54 1.82 12.24
N VAL A 25 -0.80 0.58 11.83
CA VAL A 25 -0.16 -0.07 10.69
C VAL A 25 -1.26 -0.50 9.74
N THR A 26 -1.17 -0.14 8.46
CA THR A 26 -2.15 -0.49 7.42
C THR A 26 -1.49 -1.16 6.20
N ALA A 27 -2.20 -2.08 5.56
CA ALA A 27 -1.84 -2.63 4.24
C ALA A 27 -2.77 -2.11 3.12
N ASN A 28 -3.65 -1.15 3.43
CA ASN A 28 -4.71 -0.70 2.55
C ASN A 28 -4.23 0.37 1.56
N LYS A 29 -3.75 -0.10 0.40
CA LYS A 29 -3.27 0.74 -0.71
C LYS A 29 -4.26 1.82 -1.15
N ALA A 30 -5.55 1.50 -1.27
CA ALA A 30 -6.56 2.48 -1.70
C ALA A 30 -6.72 3.61 -0.67
N LEU A 31 -6.78 3.27 0.62
CA LEU A 31 -6.85 4.25 1.70
C LEU A 31 -5.62 5.16 1.71
N VAL A 32 -4.41 4.58 1.58
CA VAL A 32 -3.18 5.37 1.57
C VAL A 32 -3.14 6.28 0.33
N ALA A 33 -3.45 5.77 -0.86
CA ALA A 33 -3.45 6.57 -2.09
C ALA A 33 -4.41 7.76 -2.03
N GLU A 34 -5.60 7.59 -1.45
CA GLU A 34 -6.63 8.63 -1.42
C GLU A 34 -6.48 9.60 -0.24
N GLU A 35 -6.05 9.12 0.93
CA GLU A 35 -6.24 9.84 2.20
C GLU A 35 -4.92 10.15 2.94
N LEU A 36 -3.74 9.80 2.38
CA LEU A 36 -2.45 10.02 3.04
C LEU A 36 -2.26 11.46 3.57
N PRO A 37 -2.61 12.54 2.86
CA PRO A 37 -2.48 13.90 3.39
C PRO A 37 -3.30 14.13 4.68
N LEU A 38 -4.51 13.56 4.74
CA LEU A 38 -5.39 13.67 5.90
C LEU A 38 -4.86 12.83 7.08
N LEU A 39 -4.37 11.62 6.78
CA LEU A 39 -3.72 10.75 7.77
C LEU A 39 -2.49 11.43 8.39
N GLN A 40 -1.64 12.05 7.58
CA GLN A 40 -0.47 12.80 8.02
C GLN A 40 -0.83 14.01 8.88
N THR A 41 -1.84 14.78 8.46
CA THR A 41 -2.33 15.94 9.23
C THR A 41 -2.86 15.52 10.60
N THR A 42 -3.61 14.42 10.65
CA THR A 42 -4.15 13.86 11.89
C THR A 42 -3.04 13.35 12.80
N LEU A 43 -2.05 12.66 12.24
CA LEU A 43 -0.88 12.17 12.96
C LEU A 43 -0.08 13.33 13.59
N ALA A 44 0.18 14.40 12.84
CA ALA A 44 0.88 15.58 13.34
C ALA A 44 0.10 16.27 14.48
N SER A 45 -1.21 16.39 14.33
CA SER A 45 -2.09 16.97 15.37
C SER A 45 -2.06 16.13 16.65
N ALA A 46 -2.15 14.81 16.52
CA ALA A 46 -2.07 13.89 17.64
C ALA A 46 -0.70 13.91 18.31
N ALA A 47 0.39 13.99 17.54
CA ALA A 47 1.76 14.12 18.05
C ALA A 47 1.91 15.38 18.93
N ASN A 48 1.50 16.54 18.42
CA ASN A 48 1.56 17.80 19.17
C ASN A 48 0.76 17.73 20.48
N SER A 49 -0.43 17.13 20.45
CA SER A 49 -1.27 16.99 21.64
C SER A 49 -0.70 16.04 22.70
N ASN A 50 0.04 15.00 22.29
CA ASN A 50 0.62 13.99 23.18
C ASN A 50 1.97 14.45 23.76
N LEU A 51 2.77 15.19 22.99
CA LEU A 51 3.99 15.83 23.48
C LEU A 51 3.71 16.73 24.69
N ASN A 52 2.64 17.52 24.63
CA ASN A 52 2.20 18.38 25.75
C ASN A 52 1.76 17.58 27.00
N LYS A 53 1.55 16.27 26.88
CA LYS A 53 1.10 15.37 27.95
C LYS A 53 2.19 14.41 28.42
N GLY A 54 3.40 14.45 27.85
CA GLY A 54 4.47 13.50 28.14
C GLY A 54 4.21 12.06 27.64
N ASN A 55 3.28 11.89 26.71
CA ASN A 55 2.91 10.59 26.13
C ASN A 55 3.71 10.29 24.85
N ASN A 56 3.70 9.02 24.43
CA ASN A 56 4.29 8.61 23.15
C ASN A 56 3.65 9.31 21.95
N THR A 57 4.49 9.65 20.98
CA THR A 57 4.05 10.15 19.67
C THR A 57 3.50 8.98 18.84
N PRO A 58 2.25 9.06 18.34
CA PRO A 58 1.71 8.03 17.46
C PRO A 58 2.55 7.90 16.19
N GLN A 59 2.47 6.75 15.53
CA GLN A 59 3.16 6.49 14.27
C GLN A 59 2.19 5.80 13.31
N LEU A 60 2.39 6.04 12.02
CA LEU A 60 1.66 5.40 10.93
C LEU A 60 2.64 4.60 10.06
N GLY A 61 2.47 3.28 10.02
CA GLY A 61 3.20 2.39 9.12
C GLY A 61 2.31 1.92 7.98
N PHE A 62 2.82 1.92 6.76
CA PHE A 62 2.08 1.48 5.57
C PHE A 62 2.95 0.73 4.55
N GLU A 63 4.05 0.14 5.00
CA GLU A 63 4.97 -0.64 4.14
C GLU A 63 4.23 -1.69 3.30
N ALA A 64 3.34 -2.47 3.93
CA ALA A 64 2.60 -3.53 3.25
C ALA A 64 1.65 -3.05 2.15
N ALA A 65 1.35 -1.75 2.07
CA ALA A 65 0.54 -1.17 1.01
C ALA A 65 1.31 -1.09 -0.33
N VAL A 66 2.65 -1.07 -0.30
CA VAL A 66 3.50 -0.91 -1.48
C VAL A 66 4.47 -2.08 -1.57
N CYS A 67 4.38 -2.86 -2.66
CA CYS A 67 5.27 -4.00 -2.93
C CYS A 67 5.31 -5.11 -1.85
N GLY A 68 4.30 -5.19 -0.98
CA GLY A 68 4.08 -6.30 -0.05
C GLY A 68 5.22 -6.50 0.94
N GLY A 69 6.07 -7.49 0.70
CA GLY A 69 7.19 -7.84 1.58
C GLY A 69 8.50 -7.10 1.27
N ILE A 70 8.57 -6.32 0.20
CA ILE A 70 9.75 -5.54 -0.16
C ILE A 70 9.77 -4.27 0.71
N PRO A 71 10.83 -3.99 1.49
CA PRO A 71 10.86 -2.86 2.42
C PRO A 71 11.16 -1.54 1.70
N ILE A 72 10.33 -1.14 0.75
CA ILE A 72 10.60 0.02 -0.12
C ILE A 72 10.37 1.34 0.60
N ILE A 73 9.28 1.49 1.36
CA ILE A 73 8.95 2.74 2.07
C ILE A 73 9.99 3.03 3.14
N SER A 74 10.30 2.05 3.99
CA SER A 74 11.33 2.21 5.03
C SER A 74 12.70 2.47 4.41
N THR A 75 13.08 1.77 3.34
CA THR A 75 14.36 2.01 2.65
C THR A 75 14.47 3.43 2.11
N LEU A 76 13.41 3.96 1.48
CA LEU A 76 13.36 5.33 0.99
C LEU A 76 13.44 6.35 2.13
N GLN A 77 12.72 6.11 3.23
CA GLN A 77 12.63 7.02 4.37
C GLN A 77 13.87 7.00 5.28
N SER A 78 14.59 5.88 5.38
CA SER A 78 15.78 5.76 6.24
C SER A 78 17.08 5.86 5.45
N THR A 79 17.29 4.93 4.51
CA THR A 79 18.58 4.72 3.85
C THR A 79 18.89 5.84 2.87
N PHE A 80 17.90 6.22 2.07
CA PHE A 80 18.02 7.26 1.06
C PHE A 80 17.53 8.63 1.54
N SER A 81 17.35 8.83 2.84
CA SER A 81 16.84 10.07 3.44
C SER A 81 17.65 11.34 3.12
N ARG A 82 18.89 11.18 2.65
CA ARG A 82 19.78 12.27 2.26
C ARG A 82 20.10 12.32 0.77
N ASP A 83 19.62 11.36 0.00
CA ASP A 83 19.84 11.29 -1.43
C ASP A 83 18.69 11.97 -2.19
N CYS A 84 19.02 12.53 -3.35
CA CYS A 84 18.04 13.03 -4.30
C CYS A 84 17.71 11.94 -5.32
N ILE A 85 16.66 11.18 -5.05
CA ILE A 85 16.21 10.12 -5.96
C ILE A 85 15.61 10.77 -7.22
N SER A 86 16.20 10.49 -8.39
CA SER A 86 15.73 11.02 -9.67
C SER A 86 14.68 10.16 -10.34
N GLU A 87 14.67 8.85 -10.07
CA GLU A 87 13.76 7.89 -10.70
C GLU A 87 13.58 6.65 -9.81
N ILE A 88 12.37 6.10 -9.79
CA ILE A 88 12.05 4.80 -9.22
C ILE A 88 11.34 4.00 -10.30
N SER A 89 11.84 2.81 -10.61
CA SER A 89 11.26 1.91 -11.60
C SER A 89 11.31 0.47 -11.08
N GLY A 90 10.25 -0.30 -11.35
CA GLY A 90 10.13 -1.66 -10.87
C GLY A 90 8.81 -2.32 -11.22
N ILE A 91 8.75 -3.63 -10.99
CA ILE A 91 7.56 -4.44 -11.18
C ILE A 91 6.78 -4.46 -9.86
N CYS A 92 5.64 -3.77 -9.84
CA CYS A 92 4.88 -3.54 -8.63
C CYS A 92 3.57 -4.36 -8.53
N ASN A 93 3.25 -5.19 -9.52
CA ASN A 93 2.05 -6.03 -9.53
C ASN A 93 2.39 -7.48 -9.89
N GLY A 94 2.09 -8.40 -8.96
CA GLY A 94 2.43 -9.82 -9.08
C GLY A 94 1.60 -10.54 -10.14
N THR A 95 0.30 -10.25 -10.20
CA THR A 95 -0.65 -10.87 -11.13
C THR A 95 -0.24 -10.64 -12.58
N THR A 96 -0.09 -9.38 -12.99
CA THR A 96 0.32 -9.01 -14.34
C THR A 96 1.72 -9.51 -14.66
N ASN A 97 2.66 -9.48 -13.71
CA ASN A 97 3.99 -10.01 -13.94
C ASN A 97 3.97 -11.52 -14.21
N TYR A 98 3.24 -12.28 -13.39
CA TYR A 98 3.06 -13.72 -13.61
C TYR A 98 2.47 -13.98 -15.00
N MET A 99 1.40 -13.27 -15.35
CA MET A 99 0.74 -13.44 -16.64
C MET A 99 1.69 -13.14 -17.81
N LEU A 100 2.45 -12.04 -17.74
CA LEU A 100 3.42 -11.67 -18.77
C LEU A 100 4.55 -12.69 -18.91
N CYS A 101 5.06 -13.25 -17.80
CA CYS A 101 6.06 -14.32 -17.83
C CYS A 101 5.53 -15.58 -18.53
N GLN A 102 4.31 -16.00 -18.21
CA GLN A 102 3.65 -17.16 -18.81
C GLN A 102 3.37 -16.96 -20.30
N MET A 103 2.89 -15.77 -20.69
CA MET A 103 2.70 -15.41 -22.09
C MET A 103 4.02 -15.36 -22.88
N SER A 104 5.10 -14.87 -22.26
CA SER A 104 6.42 -14.87 -22.89
C SER A 104 6.96 -16.28 -23.18
N SER A 105 6.44 -17.29 -22.47
CA SER A 105 6.72 -18.71 -22.70
C SER A 105 5.84 -19.34 -23.79
N GLY A 106 4.93 -18.57 -24.40
CA GLY A 106 4.13 -18.97 -25.56
C GLY A 106 2.64 -19.26 -25.29
N MET A 107 2.15 -19.11 -24.05
CA MET A 107 0.73 -19.32 -23.76
C MET A 107 -0.14 -18.13 -24.18
N ALA A 108 -1.39 -18.41 -24.56
CA ALA A 108 -2.34 -17.37 -24.93
C ALA A 108 -2.86 -16.65 -23.67
N TYR A 109 -3.17 -15.35 -23.79
CA TYR A 109 -3.67 -14.53 -22.68
C TYR A 109 -4.86 -15.17 -21.94
N SER A 110 -5.83 -15.71 -22.69
CA SER A 110 -7.02 -16.34 -22.11
C SER A 110 -6.71 -17.58 -21.28
N GLU A 111 -5.70 -18.36 -21.68
CA GLU A 111 -5.29 -19.58 -20.97
C GLU A 111 -4.56 -19.20 -19.68
N VAL A 112 -3.65 -18.22 -19.77
CA VAL A 112 -2.88 -17.74 -18.63
C VAL A 112 -3.75 -17.05 -17.60
N LEU A 113 -4.79 -16.32 -18.01
CA LEU A 113 -5.72 -15.70 -17.06
C LEU A 113 -6.48 -16.75 -16.24
N VAL A 114 -6.96 -17.81 -16.90
CA VAL A 114 -7.63 -18.92 -16.21
C VAL A 114 -6.65 -19.63 -15.27
N GLU A 115 -5.43 -19.93 -15.74
CA GLU A 115 -4.40 -20.53 -14.89
C GLU A 115 -4.06 -19.64 -13.67
N ALA A 116 -3.92 -18.34 -13.88
CA ALA A 116 -3.63 -17.39 -12.80
C ALA A 116 -4.77 -17.34 -11.77
N GLN A 117 -6.03 -17.46 -12.19
CA GLN A 117 -7.18 -17.54 -11.29
C GLN A 117 -7.19 -18.86 -10.51
N ASP A 118 -6.94 -19.99 -11.19
CA ASP A 118 -6.92 -21.31 -10.56
C ASP A 118 -5.80 -21.45 -9.52
N LEU A 119 -4.65 -20.84 -9.77
CA LEU A 119 -3.51 -20.81 -8.85
C LEU A 119 -3.63 -19.72 -7.76
N GLY A 120 -4.67 -18.88 -7.82
CA GLY A 120 -4.90 -17.80 -6.87
C GLY A 120 -3.96 -16.60 -7.03
N PHE A 121 -3.30 -16.45 -8.18
CA PHE A 121 -2.56 -15.24 -8.54
C PHE A 121 -3.49 -14.10 -8.96
N ALA A 122 -4.62 -14.39 -9.60
CA ALA A 122 -5.62 -13.41 -10.01
C ALA A 122 -6.95 -13.65 -9.28
N GLU A 123 -7.67 -12.59 -8.93
CA GLU A 123 -9.03 -12.69 -8.42
C GLU A 123 -10.03 -13.00 -9.55
N SER A 124 -11.28 -13.34 -9.17
CA SER A 124 -12.37 -13.59 -10.13
C SER A 124 -12.63 -12.38 -11.01
N ASP A 125 -12.51 -11.18 -10.44
CA ASP A 125 -12.47 -9.91 -11.17
C ASP A 125 -11.03 -9.36 -11.16
N PRO A 126 -10.24 -9.58 -12.23
CA PRO A 126 -8.84 -9.18 -12.29
C PRO A 126 -8.65 -7.71 -12.71
N THR A 127 -9.73 -6.93 -12.88
CA THR A 127 -9.72 -5.59 -13.47
C THR A 127 -8.69 -4.67 -12.80
N ALA A 128 -8.61 -4.70 -11.47
CA ALA A 128 -7.67 -3.87 -10.73
C ALA A 128 -6.20 -4.15 -11.09
N ASP A 129 -5.87 -5.41 -11.41
CA ASP A 129 -4.52 -5.82 -11.78
C ASP A 129 -4.26 -5.54 -13.26
N VAL A 130 -5.08 -6.08 -14.16
CA VAL A 130 -4.82 -6.07 -15.61
C VAL A 130 -4.98 -4.70 -16.26
N GLU A 131 -5.81 -3.83 -15.69
CA GLU A 131 -5.92 -2.44 -16.13
C GLU A 131 -4.97 -1.48 -15.39
N GLY A 132 -4.18 -2.00 -14.44
CA GLY A 132 -3.13 -1.24 -13.77
C GLY A 132 -3.59 -0.31 -12.65
N HIS A 133 -4.84 -0.39 -12.19
CA HIS A 133 -5.33 0.41 -11.06
C HIS A 133 -4.57 0.12 -9.76
N ASP A 134 -4.19 -1.15 -9.54
CA ASP A 134 -3.36 -1.56 -8.40
C ASP A 134 -1.98 -0.89 -8.41
N VAL A 135 -1.31 -0.86 -9.57
CA VAL A 135 -0.01 -0.20 -9.73
C VAL A 135 -0.15 1.29 -9.52
N ARG A 136 -1.20 1.90 -10.09
CA ARG A 136 -1.48 3.32 -9.92
C ARG A 136 -1.67 3.71 -8.45
N ALA A 137 -2.29 2.86 -7.63
CA ALA A 137 -2.45 3.14 -6.21
C ALA A 137 -1.13 3.03 -5.40
N LYS A 138 -0.07 2.47 -5.98
CA LYS A 138 1.25 2.30 -5.34
C LYS A 138 2.25 3.41 -5.69
N ILE A 139 1.93 4.27 -6.66
CA ILE A 139 2.78 5.35 -7.17
C ILE A 139 2.18 6.70 -6.74
#